data_AF-A0A8B6CRH9-F1
#
_entry.id   AF-A0A8B6CRH9-F1
#
_cell.length_a   1.000
_cell.length_b   1.000
_cell.length_c   1.000
_cell.angle_alpha   90.00
_cell.angle_beta   90.00
_cell.angle_gamma   90.00
#
_symmetry.space_group_name_H-M   'P 1'
#
loop_
_entity.id
_entity.type
_entity.pdbx_description
1 polymer ?
#
loop_
_entity_poly.entity_id
_entity_poly.type
_entity_poly.pdbx_seq_one_letter_code
_entity_poly.pdbx_strand_id
1 'polypeptide(L)'
;MASTTMVSNVVGNVNTRSNKNTNFSKSFDVTPGGTPPTDSNRVSQSSGMENFRGRSTTEGLSKAAAELHEKAWRPGTQLSYKSSWGKWVSWCGEQSVNPFQAPLVTIIEFLTKLFKDGLQYRTINTYRSAISKNHPLIDSLQVGKHPLIIRHMRAIFNERTPTSKYEFSWDVDIVLNEILSWGPNEDLDIKHLSWKLVMLLALSSAGRASEIGMLNCKYMKQQGSQVLFELPKLTKTCRPGSKTKSIAFDSFPNEKSFMCCYLH
;
A
#
# COMPACT_ATOMS: atom_id res chain seq x y z
N MET A 1 -32.28 24.01 47.91
CA MET A 1 -33.36 23.01 47.79
C MET A 1 -33.21 22.38 46.41
N ALA A 2 -32.49 21.25 46.33
CA ALA A 2 -33.03 19.88 46.16
C ALA A 2 -33.64 19.70 44.74
N SER A 3 -32.94 19.06 43.77
CA SER A 3 -32.74 17.59 43.57
C SER A 3 -34.08 16.87 43.35
N THR A 4 -34.33 16.07 42.29
CA THR A 4 -33.73 14.75 41.97
C THR A 4 -34.40 14.25 40.65
N THR A 5 -33.64 13.88 39.60
CA THR A 5 -33.35 12.51 39.08
C THR A 5 -34.57 11.70 38.61
N MET A 6 -34.54 11.11 37.40
CA MET A 6 -34.34 9.66 37.22
C MET A 6 -33.70 9.27 35.87
N VAL A 7 -32.88 8.23 35.95
CA VAL A 7 -31.97 7.60 34.97
C VAL A 7 -32.65 6.39 34.30
N SER A 8 -32.19 5.99 33.11
CA SER A 8 -32.25 4.58 32.69
C SER A 8 -30.90 4.13 32.10
N ASN A 9 -30.26 3.21 32.83
CA ASN A 9 -29.06 2.45 32.48
C ASN A 9 -29.34 1.49 31.31
N VAL A 10 -28.39 1.34 30.39
CA VAL A 10 -28.08 0.02 29.80
C VAL A 10 -26.58 -0.18 29.77
N VAL A 11 -26.21 -1.29 30.40
CA VAL A 11 -24.87 -1.79 30.71
C VAL A 11 -24.08 -2.11 29.43
N GLY A 12 -22.82 -1.71 29.44
CA GLY A 12 -21.85 -2.04 28.41
C GLY A 12 -21.54 -3.53 28.38
N ASN A 13 -21.53 -4.10 27.17
CA ASN A 13 -20.92 -5.39 26.92
C ASN A 13 -19.75 -5.18 25.96
N VAL A 14 -18.55 -5.11 26.54
CA VAL A 14 -17.27 -5.13 25.84
C VAL A 14 -17.08 -6.55 25.30
N ASN A 15 -17.41 -6.76 24.02
CA ASN A 15 -17.02 -7.98 23.31
C ASN A 15 -15.69 -7.76 22.60
N THR A 16 -14.63 -8.11 23.34
CA THR A 16 -13.27 -8.37 22.88
C THR A 16 -13.30 -9.42 21.77
N ARG A 17 -13.16 -9.03 20.50
CA ARG A 17 -12.93 -10.01 19.42
C ARG A 17 -11.45 -10.37 19.34
N SER A 18 -11.19 -11.55 19.90
CA SER A 18 -9.94 -12.30 19.85
C SER A 18 -9.35 -12.39 18.43
N ASN A 19 -8.10 -12.00 18.33
CA ASN A 19 -7.26 -12.09 17.14
C ASN A 19 -6.76 -13.54 17.00
N LYS A 20 -7.43 -14.36 16.17
CA LYS A 20 -6.96 -15.72 15.88
C LYS A 20 -5.90 -15.69 14.78
N ASN A 21 -4.64 -15.60 15.19
CA ASN A 21 -3.49 -16.02 14.39
C ASN A 21 -3.53 -17.54 14.21
N THR A 22 -3.86 -18.03 13.02
CA THR A 22 -3.61 -19.43 12.66
C THR A 22 -2.21 -19.56 12.09
N ASN A 23 -1.27 -19.96 12.96
CA ASN A 23 0.01 -20.54 12.56
C ASN A 23 -0.27 -21.90 11.92
N PHE A 24 0.12 -22.08 10.66
CA PHE A 24 0.27 -23.39 10.05
C PHE A 24 1.76 -23.62 9.78
N SER A 25 2.41 -24.27 10.73
CA SER A 25 3.66 -24.99 10.56
C SER A 25 3.35 -26.38 10.01
N LYS A 26 3.99 -26.76 8.90
CA LYS A 26 4.19 -28.17 8.55
C LYS A 26 5.51 -28.33 7.78
N SER A 27 6.40 -29.11 8.38
CA SER A 27 7.65 -29.58 7.79
C SER A 27 7.37 -30.51 6.61
N PHE A 28 8.30 -30.55 5.66
CA PHE A 28 8.37 -31.60 4.65
C PHE A 28 9.71 -32.30 4.78
N ASP A 29 9.65 -33.56 5.21
CA ASP A 29 10.76 -34.49 5.12
C ASP A 29 10.93 -35.00 3.69
N VAL A 30 12.19 -35.12 3.28
CA VAL A 30 12.63 -35.58 1.97
C VAL A 30 12.85 -37.10 2.03
N THR A 31 12.37 -37.84 1.03
CA THR A 31 12.88 -39.18 0.72
C THR A 31 12.87 -39.42 -0.79
N PRO A 32 13.89 -40.05 -1.40
CA PRO A 32 14.02 -40.18 -2.85
C PRO A 32 13.68 -41.58 -3.39
N GLY A 33 13.11 -41.64 -4.60
CA GLY A 33 13.29 -42.75 -5.54
C GLY A 33 12.03 -43.53 -5.98
N GLY A 34 11.74 -43.51 -7.30
CA GLY A 34 10.81 -44.44 -7.96
C GLY A 34 10.23 -43.89 -9.27
N THR A 35 10.67 -44.42 -10.41
CA THR A 35 10.24 -44.14 -11.81
C THR A 35 8.90 -44.83 -12.19
N PRO A 36 8.24 -44.44 -13.31
CA PRO A 36 6.77 -44.34 -13.40
C PRO A 36 6.09 -45.44 -14.22
N PRO A 37 4.75 -45.50 -14.19
CA PRO A 37 3.95 -45.92 -15.34
C PRO A 37 3.17 -44.75 -15.94
N THR A 38 3.17 -44.76 -17.27
CA THR A 38 2.47 -43.92 -18.23
C THR A 38 0.95 -43.98 -18.04
N ASP A 39 0.29 -42.84 -17.84
CA ASP A 39 -1.03 -42.65 -18.47
C ASP A 39 -1.40 -41.16 -18.62
N SER A 40 -1.97 -40.87 -19.78
CA SER A 40 -2.23 -39.55 -20.33
C SER A 40 -3.49 -38.91 -19.76
N ASN A 41 -3.34 -37.80 -19.03
CA ASN A 41 -4.22 -36.63 -18.98
C ASN A 41 -3.97 -35.86 -17.68
N ARG A 42 -2.86 -35.11 -17.64
CA ARG A 42 -2.71 -34.01 -16.68
C ARG A 42 -2.90 -32.71 -17.42
N VAL A 43 -4.06 -32.09 -17.21
CA VAL A 43 -4.23 -30.64 -17.33
C VAL A 43 -3.10 -30.03 -16.52
N SER A 44 -2.10 -29.49 -17.20
CA SER A 44 -1.05 -28.70 -16.58
C SER A 44 -1.72 -27.53 -15.88
N GLN A 45 -1.87 -27.62 -14.56
CA GLN A 45 -1.97 -26.45 -13.71
C GLN A 45 -0.66 -25.69 -13.86
N SER A 46 -0.56 -24.90 -14.92
CA SER A 46 0.46 -23.87 -15.01
C SER A 46 0.17 -22.90 -13.88
N SER A 47 1.08 -22.89 -12.91
CA SER A 47 1.09 -21.90 -11.84
C SER A 47 0.85 -20.54 -12.48
N GLY A 48 -0.21 -19.84 -12.06
CA GLY A 48 -0.63 -18.53 -12.58
C GLY A 48 0.45 -17.42 -12.47
N MET A 49 1.67 -17.77 -12.08
CA MET A 49 2.86 -16.94 -12.04
C MET A 49 3.59 -16.82 -13.39
N GLU A 50 3.54 -17.82 -14.29
CA GLU A 50 4.25 -17.73 -15.58
C GLU A 50 3.55 -16.76 -16.55
N ASN A 51 2.23 -16.69 -16.51
CA ASN A 51 1.45 -15.84 -17.42
C ASN A 51 1.44 -14.35 -17.04
N PHE A 52 1.95 -13.97 -15.87
CA PHE A 52 2.19 -12.56 -15.54
C PHE A 52 3.41 -12.01 -16.28
N ARG A 53 4.39 -12.87 -16.58
CA ARG A 53 5.57 -12.53 -17.40
C ARG A 53 5.35 -12.81 -18.89
N GLY A 54 4.56 -13.84 -19.23
CA GLY A 54 4.40 -14.36 -20.59
C GLY A 54 3.77 -13.43 -21.63
N ARG A 55 3.23 -12.26 -21.25
CA ARG A 55 2.75 -11.24 -22.21
C ARG A 55 3.56 -9.95 -22.22
N SER A 56 4.54 -9.83 -21.32
CA SER A 56 5.69 -8.94 -21.49
C SER A 56 6.75 -9.55 -22.41
N THR A 57 6.46 -10.65 -23.11
CA THR A 57 6.99 -10.95 -24.46
C THR A 57 6.11 -10.20 -25.46
N THR A 58 6.01 -8.89 -25.30
CA THR A 58 6.69 -7.89 -26.14
C THR A 58 6.32 -8.01 -27.61
N GLU A 59 5.81 -6.90 -28.10
CA GLU A 59 5.67 -6.50 -29.50
C GLU A 59 7.04 -6.52 -30.22
N GLY A 60 7.69 -7.68 -30.34
CA GLY A 60 9.02 -7.80 -30.94
C GLY A 60 10.15 -7.05 -30.21
N LEU A 61 9.94 -6.55 -28.99
CA LEU A 61 10.97 -5.80 -28.25
C LEU A 61 12.10 -6.71 -27.78
N SER A 62 13.33 -6.16 -27.77
CA SER A 62 14.49 -6.82 -27.19
C SER A 62 14.32 -7.06 -25.68
N LYS A 63 15.05 -8.04 -25.13
CA LYS A 63 15.04 -8.34 -23.70
C LYS A 63 15.35 -7.11 -22.84
N ALA A 64 16.34 -6.30 -23.23
CA ALA A 64 16.71 -5.08 -22.53
C ALA A 64 15.58 -4.02 -22.53
N ALA A 65 14.87 -3.88 -23.66
CA ALA A 65 13.73 -2.98 -23.76
C ALA A 65 12.55 -3.47 -22.90
N ALA A 66 12.29 -4.78 -22.89
CA ALA A 66 11.27 -5.40 -22.03
C ALA A 66 11.54 -5.13 -20.54
N GLU A 67 12.78 -5.37 -20.10
CA GLU A 67 13.21 -5.12 -18.71
C GLU A 67 13.06 -3.64 -18.31
N LEU A 68 13.40 -2.71 -19.20
CA LEU A 68 13.19 -1.29 -18.95
C LEU A 68 11.71 -0.91 -18.94
N HIS A 69 10.91 -1.47 -19.84
CA HIS A 69 9.48 -1.25 -19.92
C HIS A 69 8.77 -1.70 -18.64
N GLU A 70 9.21 -2.81 -18.03
CA GLU A 70 8.70 -3.25 -16.73
C GLU A 70 8.97 -2.24 -15.60
N LYS A 71 10.10 -1.52 -15.66
CA LYS A 71 10.47 -0.48 -14.67
C LYS A 71 9.62 0.78 -14.74
N ALA A 72 8.77 0.95 -15.77
CA ALA A 72 7.78 2.04 -15.80
C ALA A 72 6.83 1.99 -14.59
N TRP A 73 6.66 0.82 -13.97
CA TRP A 73 5.85 0.63 -12.78
C TRP A 73 6.73 0.52 -11.54
N ARG A 74 6.37 1.25 -10.48
CA ARG A 74 7.02 1.11 -9.16
C ARG A 74 6.79 -0.32 -8.60
N PRO A 75 7.75 -0.91 -7.86
CA PRO A 75 7.62 -2.26 -7.33
C PRO A 75 6.34 -2.52 -6.52
N GLY A 76 5.90 -1.55 -5.72
CA GLY A 76 4.65 -1.66 -4.97
C GLY A 76 3.41 -1.79 -5.85
N THR A 77 3.36 -1.10 -6.99
CA THR A 77 2.26 -1.24 -7.96
C THR A 77 2.30 -2.59 -8.65
N GLN A 78 3.49 -3.07 -9.02
CA GLN A 78 3.67 -4.40 -9.62
C GLN A 78 3.16 -5.50 -8.68
N LEU A 79 3.55 -5.46 -7.39
CA LEU A 79 3.10 -6.42 -6.38
C LEU A 79 1.58 -6.37 -6.17
N SER A 80 1.02 -5.17 -6.08
CA SER A 80 -0.43 -4.98 -5.92
C SER A 80 -1.21 -5.54 -7.11
N TYR A 81 -0.74 -5.30 -8.33
CA TYR A 81 -1.38 -5.81 -9.55
C TYR A 81 -1.21 -7.32 -9.67
N LYS A 82 -0.03 -7.87 -9.34
CA LYS A 82 0.20 -9.32 -9.32
C LYS A 82 -0.74 -10.03 -8.35
N SER A 83 -0.88 -9.50 -7.12
CA SER A 83 -1.82 -10.03 -6.13
C SER A 83 -3.28 -9.97 -6.63
N SER A 84 -3.68 -8.82 -7.19
CA SER A 84 -5.04 -8.63 -7.70
C SER A 84 -5.34 -9.56 -8.89
N TRP A 85 -4.38 -9.72 -9.81
CA TRP A 85 -4.50 -10.61 -10.95
C TRP A 85 -4.55 -12.08 -10.53
N GLY A 86 -3.74 -12.50 -9.56
CA GLY A 86 -3.79 -13.87 -9.05
C GLY A 86 -5.16 -14.25 -8.47
N LYS A 87 -5.81 -13.32 -7.77
CA LYS A 87 -7.18 -13.50 -7.26
C LYS A 87 -8.23 -13.57 -8.36
N TRP A 88 -8.08 -12.76 -9.41
CA TRP A 88 -8.92 -12.86 -10.60
C TRP A 88 -8.80 -14.24 -11.27
N VAL A 89 -7.56 -14.72 -11.47
CA VAL A 89 -7.29 -16.05 -12.03
C VAL A 89 -7.93 -17.16 -11.20
N SER A 90 -7.81 -17.09 -9.86
CA SER A 90 -8.45 -18.04 -8.95
C SER A 90 -9.97 -18.08 -9.13
N TRP A 91 -10.60 -16.90 -9.15
CA TRP A 91 -12.05 -16.80 -9.31
C TRP A 91 -12.52 -17.28 -10.69
N CYS A 92 -11.78 -16.99 -11.76
CA CYS A 92 -12.05 -17.55 -13.08
C CYS A 92 -11.97 -19.09 -13.10
N GLY A 93 -11.02 -19.67 -12.36
CA GLY A 93 -10.92 -21.12 -12.17
C GLY A 93 -12.17 -21.71 -11.50
N GLU A 94 -12.70 -21.04 -10.48
CA GLU A 94 -13.97 -21.43 -9.83
C GLU A 94 -15.17 -21.35 -10.80
N GLN A 95 -15.18 -20.36 -11.70
CA GLN A 95 -16.23 -20.19 -12.71
C GLN A 95 -16.01 -21.04 -13.98
N SER A 96 -14.93 -21.84 -14.04
CA SER A 96 -14.52 -22.59 -15.25
C SER A 96 -14.38 -21.71 -16.51
N VAL A 97 -13.92 -20.46 -16.33
CA VAL A 97 -13.69 -19.49 -17.41
C VAL A 97 -12.19 -19.27 -17.59
N ASN A 98 -11.73 -19.12 -18.84
CA ASN A 98 -10.35 -18.72 -19.09
C ASN A 98 -10.13 -17.24 -18.68
N PRO A 99 -9.23 -16.92 -17.72
CA PRO A 99 -9.02 -15.56 -17.23
C PRO A 99 -8.49 -14.57 -18.28
N PHE A 100 -7.97 -15.05 -19.42
CA PHE A 100 -7.48 -14.23 -20.53
C PHE A 100 -8.50 -14.05 -21.66
N GLN A 101 -9.61 -14.78 -21.61
CA GLN A 101 -10.68 -14.72 -22.61
C GLN A 101 -12.05 -14.53 -21.95
N ALA A 102 -12.05 -14.07 -20.69
CA ALA A 102 -13.28 -13.90 -19.95
C ALA A 102 -14.13 -12.82 -20.62
N PRO A 103 -15.43 -13.07 -20.85
CA PRO A 103 -16.29 -12.06 -21.41
C PRO A 103 -16.44 -10.91 -20.41
N LEU A 104 -16.80 -9.73 -20.94
CA LEU A 104 -16.95 -8.52 -20.16
C LEU A 104 -17.91 -8.70 -18.97
N VAL A 105 -18.97 -9.48 -19.16
CA VAL A 105 -19.98 -9.79 -18.13
C VAL A 105 -19.33 -10.46 -16.92
N THR A 106 -18.49 -11.48 -17.14
CA THR A 106 -17.75 -12.18 -16.08
C THR A 106 -16.82 -11.25 -15.31
N ILE A 107 -16.21 -10.26 -15.96
CA ILE A 107 -15.41 -9.24 -15.28
C ILE A 107 -16.29 -8.36 -14.39
N ILE A 108 -17.45 -7.93 -14.88
CA ILE A 108 -18.41 -7.13 -14.09
C ILE A 108 -18.93 -7.92 -12.89
N GLU A 109 -19.26 -9.20 -13.07
CA GLU A 109 -19.70 -10.09 -11.99
C GLU A 109 -18.63 -10.25 -10.91
N PHE A 110 -17.36 -10.37 -11.29
CA PHE A 110 -16.26 -10.39 -10.33
C PHE A 110 -16.14 -9.09 -9.54
N LEU A 111 -16.19 -7.94 -10.21
CA LEU A 111 -16.14 -6.63 -9.52
C LEU A 111 -17.34 -6.46 -8.57
N THR A 112 -18.52 -6.95 -8.99
CA THR A 112 -19.73 -6.99 -8.16
C THR A 112 -19.54 -7.89 -6.95
N LYS A 113 -18.94 -9.07 -7.13
CA LYS A 113 -18.61 -9.99 -6.04
C LYS A 113 -17.69 -9.34 -5.02
N LEU A 114 -16.62 -8.67 -5.47
CA LEU A 114 -15.71 -7.94 -4.58
C LEU A 114 -16.43 -6.83 -3.80
N PHE A 115 -17.39 -6.15 -4.44
CA PHE A 115 -18.22 -5.17 -3.77
C PHE A 115 -19.10 -5.81 -2.67
N LYS A 116 -19.77 -6.93 -2.98
CA LYS A 116 -20.59 -7.72 -2.04
C LYS A 116 -19.77 -8.28 -0.87
N ASP A 117 -18.52 -8.67 -1.11
CA ASP A 117 -17.56 -9.07 -0.08
C ASP A 117 -17.11 -7.91 0.85
N GLY A 118 -17.60 -6.68 0.61
CA GLY A 118 -17.31 -5.53 1.47
C GLY A 118 -16.04 -4.74 1.11
N LEU A 119 -15.40 -5.00 -0.04
CA LEU A 119 -14.16 -4.28 -0.40
C LEU A 119 -14.42 -2.82 -0.78
N GLN A 120 -13.54 -1.92 -0.34
CA GLN A 120 -13.64 -0.51 -0.68
C GLN A 120 -13.41 -0.25 -2.19
N TYR A 121 -14.02 0.84 -2.70
CA TYR A 121 -13.89 1.27 -4.10
C TYR A 121 -12.43 1.29 -4.60
N ARG A 122 -11.51 1.85 -3.80
CA ARG A 122 -10.08 1.95 -4.16
C ARG A 122 -9.45 0.58 -4.39
N THR A 123 -9.83 -0.40 -3.58
CA THR A 123 -9.34 -1.77 -3.68
C THR A 123 -9.91 -2.41 -4.95
N ILE A 124 -11.22 -2.30 -5.19
CA ILE A 124 -11.88 -2.83 -6.40
C ILE A 124 -11.30 -2.20 -7.67
N ASN A 125 -11.02 -0.89 -7.65
CA ASN A 125 -10.40 -0.20 -8.77
C ASN A 125 -8.98 -0.71 -9.07
N THR A 126 -8.28 -1.23 -8.06
CA THR A 126 -6.98 -1.89 -8.24
C THR A 126 -7.14 -3.21 -8.99
N TYR A 127 -8.15 -4.03 -8.66
CA TYR A 127 -8.48 -5.24 -9.43
C TYR A 127 -8.85 -4.90 -10.88
N ARG A 128 -9.74 -3.92 -11.09
CA ARG A 128 -10.08 -3.45 -12.44
C ARG A 128 -8.84 -3.05 -13.24
N SER A 129 -7.92 -2.30 -12.63
CA SER A 129 -6.71 -1.83 -13.30
C SER A 129 -5.74 -2.98 -13.62
N ALA A 130 -5.63 -3.96 -12.71
CA ALA A 130 -4.84 -5.17 -12.94
C ALA A 130 -5.43 -6.02 -14.07
N ILE A 131 -6.76 -6.20 -14.10
CA ILE A 131 -7.44 -6.91 -15.19
C ILE A 131 -7.26 -6.16 -16.50
N SER A 132 -7.49 -4.85 -16.53
CA SER A 132 -7.31 -4.03 -17.73
C SER A 132 -5.89 -4.03 -18.30
N LYS A 133 -4.88 -4.35 -17.50
CA LYS A 133 -3.49 -4.46 -17.96
C LYS A 133 -3.20 -5.80 -18.63
N ASN A 134 -3.73 -6.90 -18.08
CA ASN A 134 -3.36 -8.25 -18.50
C ASN A 134 -4.38 -8.88 -19.46
N HIS A 135 -5.63 -8.45 -19.39
CA HIS A 135 -6.70 -8.90 -20.26
C HIS A 135 -6.55 -8.27 -21.65
N PRO A 136 -6.74 -9.05 -22.74
CA PRO A 136 -6.81 -8.49 -24.09
C PRO A 136 -7.92 -7.43 -24.22
N LEU A 137 -7.85 -6.68 -25.31
CA LEU A 137 -8.90 -5.72 -25.66
C LEU A 137 -10.25 -6.45 -25.85
N ILE A 138 -11.32 -5.82 -25.37
CA ILE A 138 -12.70 -6.21 -25.63
C ILE A 138 -13.32 -5.06 -26.41
N ASP A 139 -13.93 -5.36 -27.56
CA ASP A 139 -14.46 -4.35 -28.48
C ASP A 139 -13.43 -3.28 -28.86
N SER A 140 -12.19 -3.72 -29.09
CA SER A 140 -11.02 -2.85 -29.37
C SER A 140 -10.68 -1.85 -28.24
N LEU A 141 -11.23 -2.04 -27.04
CA LEU A 141 -11.01 -1.20 -25.87
C LEU A 141 -10.34 -1.98 -24.75
N GLN A 142 -9.49 -1.29 -23.98
CA GLN A 142 -9.00 -1.83 -22.72
C GLN A 142 -10.17 -2.01 -21.76
N VAL A 143 -10.22 -3.11 -21.01
CA VAL A 143 -11.32 -3.42 -20.07
C VAL A 143 -11.64 -2.24 -19.16
N GLY A 144 -10.63 -1.57 -18.61
CA GLY A 144 -10.83 -0.43 -17.72
C GLY A 144 -11.43 0.81 -18.39
N LYS A 145 -11.33 0.91 -19.71
CA LYS A 145 -11.89 2.01 -20.52
C LYS A 145 -13.26 1.66 -21.13
N HIS A 146 -13.71 0.42 -20.99
CA HIS A 146 -14.99 0.00 -21.55
C HIS A 146 -16.17 0.72 -20.84
N PRO A 147 -17.14 1.29 -21.58
CA PRO A 147 -18.24 2.09 -20.99
C PRO A 147 -19.02 1.39 -19.88
N LEU A 148 -19.32 0.09 -20.05
CA LEU A 148 -20.00 -0.70 -19.02
C LEU A 148 -19.18 -0.85 -17.74
N ILE A 149 -17.86 -1.03 -17.84
CA ILE A 149 -16.96 -1.12 -16.68
C ILE A 149 -16.89 0.23 -15.97
N ILE A 150 -16.78 1.33 -16.72
CA ILE A 150 -16.77 2.68 -16.16
C ILE A 150 -18.09 2.96 -15.42
N ARG A 151 -19.23 2.66 -16.05
CA ARG A 151 -20.55 2.81 -15.43
C ARG A 151 -20.69 1.96 -14.18
N HIS A 152 -20.22 0.71 -14.22
CA HIS A 152 -20.26 -0.19 -13.08
C HIS A 152 -19.40 0.31 -11.91
N MET A 153 -18.18 0.77 -12.18
CA MET A 153 -17.34 1.39 -11.14
C MET A 153 -17.95 2.67 -10.56
N ARG A 154 -18.64 3.47 -11.39
CA ARG A 154 -19.38 4.65 -10.91
C ARG A 154 -20.52 4.25 -9.98
N ALA A 155 -21.24 3.17 -10.28
CA ALA A 155 -22.27 2.64 -9.38
C ALA A 155 -21.66 2.21 -8.03
N ILE A 156 -20.54 1.48 -8.04
CA ILE A 156 -19.81 1.09 -6.83
C ILE A 156 -19.36 2.32 -6.02
N PHE A 157 -18.87 3.36 -6.70
CA PHE A 157 -18.45 4.60 -6.05
C PHE A 157 -19.61 5.32 -5.37
N ASN A 158 -20.74 5.48 -6.05
CA ASN A 158 -21.91 6.16 -5.50
C ASN A 158 -22.47 5.41 -4.28
N GLU A 159 -22.57 4.08 -4.40
CA GLU A 159 -23.09 3.22 -3.33
C GLU A 159 -22.15 3.16 -2.10
N ARG A 160 -20.84 3.16 -2.34
CA ARG A 160 -19.81 3.13 -1.28
C ARG A 160 -18.87 4.30 -1.46
N THR A 161 -19.40 5.50 -1.22
CA THR A 161 -18.64 6.74 -1.31
C THR A 161 -17.49 6.66 -0.30
N PRO A 162 -16.22 6.85 -0.73
CA PRO A 162 -15.10 6.87 0.19
C PRO A 162 -15.27 8.01 1.20
N THR A 163 -15.43 7.65 2.47
CA THR A 163 -15.34 8.62 3.56
C THR A 163 -13.88 8.91 3.88
N SER A 164 -13.60 10.12 4.36
CA SER A 164 -12.26 10.42 4.87
C SER A 164 -11.96 9.45 6.02
N LYS A 165 -10.73 8.92 6.05
CA LYS A 165 -10.30 8.06 7.16
C LYS A 165 -10.27 8.83 8.48
N TYR A 166 -10.07 10.15 8.40
CA TYR A 166 -9.96 11.05 9.53
C TYR A 166 -11.00 12.14 9.37
N GLU A 167 -11.85 12.30 10.37
CA GLU A 167 -12.85 13.37 10.46
C GLU A 167 -12.26 14.60 11.17
N PHE A 168 -11.29 14.38 12.05
CA PHE A 168 -10.58 15.42 12.80
C PHE A 168 -9.07 15.23 12.73
N SER A 169 -8.32 16.33 12.91
CA SER A 169 -6.89 16.30 13.17
C SER A 169 -6.64 16.04 14.65
N TRP A 170 -5.61 15.26 14.97
CA TRP A 170 -5.18 15.05 16.35
C TRP A 170 -4.48 16.31 16.90
N ASP A 171 -4.50 16.50 18.22
CA ASP A 171 -3.88 17.63 18.90
C ASP A 171 -2.37 17.41 19.05
N VAL A 172 -1.58 18.29 18.43
CA VAL A 172 -0.11 18.21 18.39
C VAL A 172 0.50 18.40 19.78
N ASP A 173 -0.15 19.18 20.64
CA ASP A 173 0.36 19.53 21.96
C ASP A 173 0.44 18.29 22.85
N ILE A 174 -0.43 17.30 22.67
CA ILE A 174 -0.38 16.04 23.42
C ILE A 174 0.97 15.34 23.23
N VAL A 175 1.44 15.27 21.99
CA VAL A 175 2.71 14.58 21.68
C VAL A 175 3.91 15.44 22.05
N LEU A 176 3.82 16.77 21.89
CA LEU A 176 4.88 17.67 22.31
C LEU A 176 5.08 17.63 23.84
N ASN A 177 3.98 17.65 24.60
CA ASN A 177 4.03 17.54 26.06
C ASN A 177 4.61 16.21 26.54
N GLU A 178 4.26 15.10 25.88
CA GLU A 178 4.85 13.79 26.18
C GLU A 178 6.36 13.79 25.92
N ILE A 179 6.81 14.33 24.77
CA ILE A 179 8.24 14.44 24.45
C ILE A 179 8.99 15.32 25.46
N LEU A 180 8.36 16.40 25.93
CA LEU A 180 8.93 17.27 26.96
C LEU A 180 9.06 16.55 28.31
N SER A 181 8.10 15.67 28.64
CA SER A 181 8.09 14.93 29.90
C SER A 181 9.25 13.94 30.06
N TRP A 182 9.86 13.49 28.96
CA TRP A 182 10.98 12.54 29.00
C TRP A 182 12.27 13.16 29.55
N GLY A 183 12.36 14.49 29.63
CA GLY A 183 13.52 15.18 30.21
C GLY A 183 14.61 15.54 29.19
N PRO A 184 15.82 15.88 29.68
CA PRO A 184 16.92 16.35 28.85
C PRO A 184 17.49 15.22 27.96
N ASN A 185 18.05 15.58 26.81
CA ASN A 185 18.47 14.61 25.79
C ASN A 185 19.61 13.71 26.26
N GLU A 186 20.44 14.20 27.16
CA GLU A 186 21.62 13.52 27.72
C GLU A 186 21.23 12.30 28.57
N ASP A 187 20.04 12.32 29.16
CA ASP A 187 19.53 11.27 30.04
C ASP A 187 18.68 10.23 29.28
N LEU A 188 18.36 10.51 28.01
CA LEU A 188 17.52 9.63 27.19
C LEU A 188 18.32 8.48 26.59
N ASP A 189 17.71 7.29 26.59
CA ASP A 189 18.24 6.20 25.79
C ASP A 189 18.13 6.51 24.28
N ILE A 190 18.89 5.78 23.47
CA ILE A 190 18.91 5.95 22.02
C ILE A 190 17.51 5.78 21.39
N LYS A 191 16.63 5.01 22.03
CA LYS A 191 15.29 4.71 21.53
C LYS A 191 14.37 5.93 21.68
N HIS A 192 14.31 6.54 22.85
CA HIS A 192 13.53 7.76 23.11
C HIS A 192 14.10 8.94 22.31
N LEU A 193 15.43 9.04 22.21
CA LEU A 193 16.06 10.06 21.36
C LEU A 193 15.67 9.89 19.88
N SER A 194 15.64 8.65 19.40
CA SER A 194 15.21 8.34 18.03
C SER A 194 13.73 8.68 17.80
N TRP A 195 12.85 8.35 18.75
CA TRP A 195 11.43 8.70 18.67
C TRP A 195 11.20 10.21 18.69
N LYS A 196 11.88 10.92 19.59
CA LYS A 196 11.87 12.38 19.68
C LYS A 196 12.29 13.01 18.36
N LEU A 197 13.44 12.61 17.82
CA LEU A 197 13.94 13.09 16.53
C LEU A 197 12.94 12.83 15.40
N VAL A 198 12.50 11.59 15.22
CA VAL A 198 11.60 11.22 14.10
C VAL A 198 10.27 11.98 14.20
N MET A 199 9.72 12.13 15.40
CA MET A 199 8.47 12.87 15.59
C MET A 199 8.63 14.35 15.27
N LEU A 200 9.69 14.99 15.74
CA LEU A 200 9.96 16.40 15.45
C LEU A 200 10.21 16.63 13.96
N LEU A 201 10.95 15.74 13.29
CA LEU A 201 11.13 15.79 11.83
C LEU A 201 9.80 15.61 11.08
N ALA A 202 8.92 14.73 11.57
CA ALA A 202 7.60 14.52 10.98
C ALA A 202 6.71 15.75 11.10
N LEU A 203 6.72 16.38 12.28
CA LEU A 203 5.94 17.60 12.56
C LEU A 203 6.45 18.80 11.76
N SER A 204 7.77 19.00 11.69
CA SER A 204 8.35 20.16 11.02
C SER A 204 8.29 20.07 9.49
N SER A 205 8.48 18.89 8.91
CA SER A 205 8.43 18.72 7.44
C SER A 205 7.03 18.48 6.88
N ALA A 206 6.06 18.12 7.72
CA ALA A 206 4.79 17.50 7.31
C ALA A 206 4.99 16.37 6.27
N GLY A 207 6.14 15.70 6.33
CA GLY A 207 6.60 14.73 5.36
C GLY A 207 5.90 13.38 5.50
N ARG A 208 5.81 12.62 4.41
CA ARG A 208 5.36 11.22 4.50
C ARG A 208 6.41 10.41 5.23
N ALA A 209 6.01 9.37 5.96
CA ALA A 209 6.93 8.42 6.59
C ALA A 209 8.00 7.86 5.62
N SER A 210 7.63 7.62 4.36
CA SER A 210 8.58 7.19 3.33
C SER A 210 9.62 8.23 2.94
N GLU A 211 9.30 9.52 3.09
CA GLU A 211 10.24 10.63 2.82
C GLU A 211 11.20 10.80 4.00
N ILE A 212 10.68 10.71 5.23
CA ILE A 212 11.49 10.74 6.47
C ILE A 212 12.48 9.56 6.49
N GLY A 213 12.02 8.35 6.13
CA GLY A 213 12.88 7.17 6.04
C GLY A 213 13.93 7.22 4.91
N MET A 214 13.88 8.23 4.03
CA MET A 214 14.89 8.46 2.99
C MET A 214 15.93 9.51 3.37
N LEU A 215 15.76 10.21 4.50
CA LEU A 215 16.75 11.15 5.00
C LEU A 215 18.05 10.42 5.29
N ASN A 216 19.16 11.02 4.87
CA ASN A 216 20.47 10.40 4.98
C ASN A 216 21.54 11.49 5.12
N CYS A 217 22.39 11.35 6.13
CA CYS A 217 23.44 12.32 6.45
C CYS A 217 24.42 12.55 5.28
N LYS A 218 24.60 11.59 4.36
CA LYS A 218 25.43 11.76 3.16
C LYS A 218 24.91 12.85 2.21
N TYR A 219 23.61 13.12 2.25
CA TYR A 219 22.95 14.14 1.42
C TYR A 219 22.44 15.31 2.27
N MET A 220 22.99 15.46 3.48
CA MET A 220 22.70 16.56 4.39
C MET A 220 23.66 17.71 4.14
N LYS A 221 23.12 18.92 4.08
CA LYS A 221 23.88 20.18 3.94
C LYS A 221 23.41 21.13 5.04
N GLN A 222 24.36 21.64 5.82
CA GLN A 222 24.06 22.69 6.78
C GLN A 222 24.21 24.06 6.10
N GLN A 223 23.19 24.91 6.21
CA GLN A 223 23.16 26.25 5.67
C GLN A 223 22.72 27.22 6.77
N GLY A 224 23.69 27.80 7.47
CA GLY A 224 23.42 28.71 8.58
C GLY A 224 22.58 28.03 9.68
N SER A 225 21.39 28.55 9.93
CA SER A 225 20.41 28.04 10.90
C SER A 225 19.54 26.89 10.38
N GLN A 226 19.79 26.39 9.17
CA GLN A 226 18.97 25.37 8.52
C GLN A 226 19.78 24.12 8.18
N VAL A 227 19.15 22.96 8.31
CA VAL A 227 19.64 21.69 7.80
C VAL A 227 18.80 21.27 6.60
N LEU A 228 19.45 21.11 5.44
CA LEU A 228 18.83 20.70 4.19
C LEU A 228 19.19 19.24 3.88
N PHE A 229 18.20 18.42 3.55
CA PHE A 229 18.39 17.08 3.02
C PHE A 229 17.95 16.99 1.57
N GLU A 230 18.85 16.55 0.69
CA GLU A 230 18.50 16.20 -0.69
C GLU A 230 18.10 14.72 -0.75
N LEU A 231 16.88 14.43 -1.21
CA LEU A 231 16.43 13.04 -1.27
C LEU A 231 17.17 12.29 -2.39
N PRO A 232 17.75 11.10 -2.10
CA PRO A 232 18.60 10.39 -3.06
C PRO A 232 17.83 9.77 -4.23
N LYS A 233 16.50 9.69 -4.12
CA LYS A 233 15.62 9.10 -5.14
C LYS A 233 14.37 9.94 -5.30
N LEU A 234 13.78 9.86 -6.49
CA LEU A 234 12.47 10.44 -6.77
C LEU A 234 11.39 9.77 -5.91
N THR A 235 10.60 10.57 -5.21
CA THR A 235 9.47 10.11 -4.41
C THR A 235 8.31 9.69 -5.32
N LYS A 236 7.27 9.07 -4.74
CA LYS A 236 6.08 8.62 -5.48
C LYS A 236 5.35 9.76 -6.21
N THR A 237 5.51 11.00 -5.77
CA THR A 237 4.82 12.17 -6.32
C THR A 237 5.60 12.93 -7.38
N CYS A 238 6.87 12.56 -7.62
CA CYS A 238 7.68 13.17 -8.68
C CYS A 238 7.13 12.82 -10.06
N ARG A 239 7.12 13.81 -10.97
CA ARG A 239 6.72 13.66 -12.38
C ARG A 239 7.97 13.65 -13.28
N PRO A 240 7.88 13.15 -14.53
CA PRO A 240 8.97 13.32 -15.49
C PRO A 240 9.42 14.79 -15.57
N GLY A 241 10.73 15.02 -15.54
CA GLY A 241 11.33 16.37 -15.49
C GLY A 241 11.43 16.99 -14.09
N SER A 242 10.90 16.36 -13.04
CA SER A 242 11.07 16.85 -11.66
C SER A 242 12.49 16.57 -11.15
N LYS A 243 13.11 17.57 -10.50
CA LYS A 243 14.32 17.38 -9.71
C LYS A 243 14.01 16.55 -8.45
N THR A 244 15.05 16.00 -7.84
CA THR A 244 14.94 15.39 -6.51
C THR A 244 14.41 16.44 -5.52
N LYS A 245 13.49 16.02 -4.65
CA LYS A 245 12.92 16.89 -3.62
C LYS A 245 13.97 17.13 -2.54
N SER A 246 14.05 18.36 -2.05
CA SER A 246 14.82 18.70 -0.85
C SER A 246 13.87 19.00 0.30
N ILE A 247 14.28 18.64 1.52
CA ILE A 247 13.54 18.91 2.76
C ILE A 247 14.45 19.74 3.65
N ALA A 248 13.94 20.89 4.09
CA ALA A 248 14.65 21.82 4.94
C ALA A 248 14.08 21.77 6.37
N PHE A 249 14.98 21.86 7.35
CA PHE A 249 14.65 21.91 8.77
C PHE A 249 15.32 23.13 9.38
N ASP A 250 14.52 24.08 9.84
CA ASP A 250 15.02 25.29 10.49
C ASP A 250 15.33 25.03 11.97
N SER A 251 16.31 25.74 12.51
CA SER A 251 16.57 25.74 13.94
C SER A 251 15.47 26.48 14.69
N PHE A 252 15.16 25.99 15.90
CA PHE A 252 14.20 26.61 16.79
C PHE A 252 14.95 27.28 17.95
N PRO A 253 15.15 28.62 17.91
CA PRO A 253 16.03 29.31 18.86
C PRO A 253 15.47 29.40 20.30
N ASN A 254 14.15 29.28 20.47
CA ASN A 254 13.49 29.63 21.74
C ASN A 254 13.21 28.44 22.68
N GLU A 255 13.52 27.19 22.31
CA GLU A 255 13.23 26.04 23.16
C GLU A 255 14.39 25.05 23.22
N LYS A 256 15.21 25.20 24.27
CA LYS A 256 16.35 24.30 24.57
C LYS A 256 15.93 22.84 24.73
N SER A 257 14.68 22.60 25.11
CA SER A 257 14.05 21.29 25.33
C SER A 257 13.79 20.50 24.03
N PHE A 258 13.64 21.18 22.88
CA PHE A 258 13.39 20.55 21.58
C PHE A 258 14.60 20.49 20.66
N MET A 259 15.76 21.03 21.08
CA MET A 259 16.93 21.12 20.23
C MET A 259 17.48 19.73 19.87
N CYS A 260 17.15 19.28 18.67
CA CYS A 260 17.86 18.23 17.97
C CYS A 260 18.55 18.84 16.75
N CYS A 261 19.44 19.83 16.95
CA CYS A 261 20.31 20.41 15.92
C CYS A 261 21.43 21.26 16.55
N TYR A 262 22.18 20.71 17.51
CA TYR A 262 23.57 21.13 17.72
C TYR A 262 24.42 19.87 17.68
N LEU A 263 24.91 19.52 16.49
CA LEU A 263 26.07 18.64 16.38
C LEU A 263 27.27 19.51 16.77
N HIS A 264 27.77 19.30 17.98
CA HIS A 264 29.08 19.77 18.42
C HIS A 264 30.20 19.06 17.66
#